data_AF-A0A8H5V584-F1
#
_entry.id   AF-A0A8H5V584-F1
#
_cell.length_a   1.000
_cell.length_b   1.000
_cell.length_c   1.000
_cell.angle_alpha   90.00
_cell.angle_beta   90.00
_cell.angle_gamma   90.00
#
_symmetry.space_group_name_H-M   'P 1'
#
loop_
_entity.id
_entity.type
_entity.pdbx_description
1 polymer ?
#
loop_
_entity_poly.entity_id
_entity_poly.type
_entity_poly.pdbx_seq_one_letter_code
_entity_poly.pdbx_strand_id
1 'polypeptide(L)'
;MSDTKAADLLQCAQEYASKDVDLYELLGIDALTPKEDIHRAWRKRSLKYHPDKAGDNFDAEKWQLFERARDILSEPGARGAYDGAIKAALLRKQERETMDKQRKAFVDDLEARENAWKVQRAEKEQREKQEIEKERSRLVEQRRMREEEEKRQAAAAQEVEDLAEARRRLKEKKEKKKQDEAREKFLRKSRKAAEASDGKPAPGPINGVMDVPGDFSVDFGADQKFYWELVCDKLRAVQAVRDLRQKEGTPEEYKQAEQGLLDAKTRIHQAEVRFAERASVS
;
A
#
# COMPACT_ATOMS: atom_id res chain seq x y z
N MET A 1 52.83 -38.24 -66.31
CA MET A 1 52.00 -37.07 -66.67
C MET A 1 50.50 -37.34 -66.49
N SER A 2 50.01 -38.57 -66.69
CA SER A 2 48.59 -38.94 -66.43
C SER A 2 48.23 -38.95 -64.95
N ASP A 3 49.14 -39.43 -64.11
CA ASP A 3 48.83 -39.74 -62.71
C ASP A 3 48.72 -38.48 -61.84
N THR A 4 49.45 -37.41 -62.21
CA THR A 4 49.34 -36.10 -61.57
C THR A 4 47.99 -35.46 -61.85
N LYS A 5 47.49 -35.55 -63.08
CA LYS A 5 46.17 -35.00 -63.45
C LYS A 5 45.03 -35.73 -62.74
N ALA A 6 45.11 -37.05 -62.60
CA ALA A 6 44.11 -37.82 -61.85
C ALA A 6 44.10 -37.44 -60.36
N ALA A 7 45.27 -37.23 -59.75
CA ALA A 7 45.39 -36.77 -58.37
C ALA A 7 44.80 -35.35 -58.18
N ASP A 8 45.06 -34.44 -59.12
CA ASP A 8 44.51 -33.08 -59.09
C ASP A 8 42.97 -33.09 -59.18
N LEU A 9 42.39 -33.95 -60.02
CA LEU A 9 40.95 -34.10 -60.15
C LEU A 9 40.30 -34.70 -58.88
N LEU A 10 40.99 -35.62 -58.21
CA LEU A 10 40.54 -36.17 -56.92
C LEU A 10 40.50 -35.10 -55.83
N GLN A 11 41.52 -34.24 -55.76
CA GLN A 11 41.52 -33.11 -54.82
C GLN A 11 40.39 -32.13 -55.15
N CYS A 12 40.25 -31.75 -56.42
CA CYS A 12 39.17 -30.87 -56.85
C CYS A 12 37.79 -31.45 -56.51
N ALA A 13 37.58 -32.75 -56.72
CA ALA A 13 36.33 -33.44 -56.37
C ALA A 13 36.00 -33.33 -54.87
N GLN A 14 36.99 -33.54 -54.00
CA GLN A 14 36.81 -33.41 -52.55
C GLN A 14 36.55 -31.97 -52.12
N GLU A 15 37.24 -31.01 -52.73
CA GLU A 15 37.05 -29.58 -52.45
C GLU A 15 35.64 -29.11 -52.84
N TYR A 16 35.15 -29.47 -54.02
CA TYR A 16 33.81 -29.06 -54.47
C TYR A 16 32.70 -29.76 -53.70
N ALA A 17 32.90 -31.02 -53.31
CA ALA A 17 31.99 -31.70 -52.39
C ALA A 17 31.95 -31.02 -51.01
N SER A 18 33.08 -30.47 -50.55
CA SER A 18 33.14 -29.73 -49.27
C SER A 18 32.54 -28.32 -49.38
N LYS A 19 32.52 -27.73 -50.58
CA LYS A 19 31.91 -26.42 -50.87
C LYS A 19 30.42 -26.51 -51.22
N ASP A 20 29.81 -27.70 -51.14
CA ASP A 20 28.41 -27.96 -51.49
C ASP A 20 28.02 -27.45 -52.90
N VAL A 21 28.96 -27.49 -53.86
CA VAL A 21 28.71 -27.09 -55.25
C VAL A 21 28.19 -28.30 -56.02
N ASP A 22 27.00 -28.19 -56.60
CA ASP A 22 26.40 -29.24 -57.44
C ASP A 22 26.99 -29.23 -58.87
N LEU A 23 27.87 -30.18 -59.16
CA LEU A 23 28.51 -30.33 -60.47
C LEU A 23 27.53 -30.87 -61.53
N TYR A 24 26.51 -31.63 -61.11
CA TYR A 24 25.49 -32.19 -62.01
C TYR A 24 24.54 -31.10 -62.48
N GLU A 25 24.06 -30.25 -61.55
CA GLU A 25 23.23 -29.09 -61.87
C GLU A 25 23.97 -28.09 -62.76
N LEU A 26 25.26 -27.88 -62.51
CA LEU A 26 26.10 -26.98 -63.31
C LEU A 26 26.17 -27.42 -64.77
N LEU A 27 26.33 -28.72 -65.03
CA LEU A 27 26.30 -29.33 -66.37
C LEU A 27 24.88 -29.57 -66.90
N GLY A 28 23.86 -29.45 -66.06
CA GLY A 28 22.46 -29.68 -66.41
C GLY A 28 22.16 -31.13 -66.74
N ILE A 29 22.81 -32.05 -66.03
CA ILE A 29 22.67 -33.49 -66.19
C ILE A 29 22.19 -34.11 -64.88
N ASP A 30 21.60 -35.29 -64.96
CA ASP A 30 21.24 -36.06 -63.78
C ASP A 30 22.42 -36.91 -63.29
N ALA A 31 22.40 -37.28 -62.00
CA ALA A 31 23.42 -38.13 -61.39
C ALA A 31 23.50 -39.54 -62.02
N LEU A 32 22.46 -40.00 -62.73
CA LEU A 32 22.44 -41.28 -63.44
C LEU A 32 22.98 -41.19 -64.88
N THR A 33 23.39 -40.00 -65.34
CA THR A 33 23.85 -39.81 -66.73
C THR A 33 25.15 -40.60 -66.99
N PRO A 34 25.21 -41.39 -68.09
CA PRO A 34 26.40 -42.14 -68.45
C PRO A 34 27.52 -41.22 -68.96
N LYS A 35 28.78 -41.66 -68.82
CA LYS A 35 29.98 -40.87 -69.18
C LYS A 35 29.93 -40.26 -70.59
N GLU A 36 29.47 -41.04 -71.56
CA GLU A 36 29.36 -40.62 -72.97
C GLU A 36 28.45 -39.39 -73.17
N ASP A 37 27.41 -39.26 -72.35
CA ASP A 37 26.45 -38.16 -72.42
C ASP A 37 26.91 -36.92 -71.65
N ILE A 38 27.83 -37.05 -70.69
CA ILE A 38 28.42 -35.93 -69.95
C ILE A 38 29.18 -35.02 -70.92
N HIS A 39 30.01 -35.59 -71.79
CA HIS A 39 30.75 -34.81 -72.78
C HIS A 39 29.83 -34.14 -73.80
N ARG A 40 28.72 -34.81 -74.16
CA ARG A 40 27.69 -34.24 -75.06
C ARG A 40 26.95 -33.07 -74.41
N ALA A 41 26.55 -33.21 -73.15
CA ALA A 41 25.88 -32.16 -72.38
C ALA A 41 26.80 -30.96 -72.15
N TRP A 42 28.07 -31.22 -71.80
CA TRP A 42 29.09 -30.19 -71.68
C TRP A 42 29.23 -29.39 -72.98
N ARG A 43 29.35 -30.04 -74.15
CA ARG A 43 29.44 -29.32 -75.44
C ARG A 43 28.23 -28.46 -75.75
N LYS A 44 27.03 -28.89 -75.38
CA LYS A 44 25.80 -28.10 -75.58
C LYS A 44 25.79 -26.87 -74.68
N ARG A 45 26.17 -27.05 -73.43
CA ARG A 45 26.06 -26.02 -72.38
C ARG A 45 27.29 -25.10 -72.33
N SER A 46 28.44 -25.54 -72.86
CA SER A 46 29.65 -24.71 -73.03
C SER A 46 29.40 -23.52 -73.95
N LEU A 47 28.55 -23.65 -74.97
CA LEU A 47 28.20 -22.55 -75.87
C LEU A 47 27.65 -21.31 -75.14
N LYS A 48 27.07 -21.50 -73.95
CA LYS A 48 26.55 -20.41 -73.11
C LYS A 48 27.64 -19.69 -72.30
N TYR A 49 28.71 -20.41 -71.93
CA TYR A 49 29.76 -19.91 -71.03
C TYR A 49 31.11 -19.70 -71.72
N HIS A 50 31.20 -20.02 -73.02
CA HIS A 50 32.45 -19.92 -73.78
C HIS A 50 32.89 -18.46 -73.97
N PRO A 51 34.18 -18.12 -73.80
CA PRO A 51 34.68 -16.74 -73.90
C PRO A 51 34.36 -16.06 -75.23
N ASP A 52 34.39 -16.82 -76.33
CA ASP A 52 34.09 -16.32 -77.68
C ASP A 52 32.58 -16.05 -77.93
N LYS A 53 31.69 -16.71 -77.18
CA LYS A 53 30.23 -16.62 -77.41
C LYS A 53 29.50 -15.80 -76.35
N ALA A 54 30.04 -15.73 -75.14
CA ALA A 54 29.42 -15.06 -74.01
C ALA A 54 29.63 -13.53 -74.04
N GLY A 55 30.62 -13.03 -74.79
CA GLY A 55 30.91 -11.61 -74.93
C GLY A 55 31.02 -10.93 -73.55
N ASP A 56 30.22 -9.89 -73.33
CA ASP A 56 30.22 -9.09 -72.09
C ASP A 56 29.67 -9.83 -70.85
N ASN A 57 29.00 -10.98 -71.02
CA ASN A 57 28.49 -11.81 -69.91
C ASN A 57 29.45 -12.96 -69.53
N PHE A 58 30.69 -12.92 -70.03
CA PHE A 58 31.68 -13.95 -69.72
C PHE A 58 32.11 -13.87 -68.25
N ASP A 59 32.04 -15.00 -67.58
CA ASP A 59 32.52 -15.18 -66.21
C ASP A 59 33.61 -16.25 -66.22
N ALA A 60 34.85 -15.82 -66.00
CA ALA A 60 36.02 -16.68 -66.03
C ALA A 60 35.99 -17.75 -64.93
N GLU A 61 35.46 -17.43 -63.75
CA GLU A 61 35.40 -18.37 -62.63
C GLU A 61 34.36 -19.46 -62.90
N LYS A 62 33.19 -19.09 -63.43
CA LYS A 62 32.16 -20.06 -63.83
C LYS A 62 32.61 -20.92 -65.00
N TRP A 63 33.35 -20.36 -65.96
CA TRP A 63 33.92 -21.15 -67.05
C TRP A 63 34.91 -22.19 -66.52
N GLN A 64 35.83 -21.79 -65.64
CA GLN A 64 36.79 -22.71 -65.03
C GLN A 64 36.09 -23.78 -64.19
N LEU A 65 35.07 -23.42 -63.42
CA LEU A 65 34.25 -24.36 -62.66
C LEU A 65 33.52 -25.36 -63.59
N PHE A 66 33.01 -24.87 -64.71
CA PHE A 66 32.30 -25.69 -65.71
C PHE A 66 33.24 -26.68 -66.43
N GLU A 67 34.46 -26.26 -66.75
CA GLU A 67 35.51 -27.15 -67.27
C GLU A 67 35.92 -28.20 -66.23
N ARG A 68 36.14 -27.79 -64.98
CA ARG A 68 36.47 -28.70 -63.87
C ARG A 68 35.34 -29.70 -63.58
N ALA A 69 34.08 -29.27 -63.64
CA ALA A 69 32.93 -30.14 -63.46
C ALA A 69 32.90 -31.26 -64.52
N ARG A 70 33.16 -30.93 -65.79
CA ARG A 70 33.28 -31.94 -66.86
C ARG A 70 34.40 -32.92 -66.55
N ASP A 71 35.57 -32.43 -66.19
CA ASP A 71 36.75 -33.27 -65.99
C ASP A 71 36.58 -34.20 -64.77
N ILE A 72 35.98 -33.71 -63.68
CA ILE A 72 35.66 -34.50 -62.48
C ILE A 72 34.61 -35.58 -62.78
N LEU A 73 33.50 -35.23 -63.44
CA LEU A 73 32.42 -36.18 -63.71
C LEU A 73 32.75 -37.18 -64.84
N SER A 74 33.69 -36.83 -65.73
CA SER A 74 34.18 -37.72 -66.79
C SER A 74 35.10 -38.82 -66.24
N GLU A 75 35.87 -38.54 -65.19
CA GLU A 75 36.78 -39.53 -64.58
C GLU A 75 36.07 -40.35 -63.49
N PRO A 76 35.98 -41.70 -63.64
CA PRO A 76 35.25 -42.54 -62.68
C PRO A 76 35.76 -42.43 -61.24
N GLY A 77 37.08 -42.30 -61.06
CA GLY A 77 37.70 -42.14 -59.74
C GLY A 77 37.33 -40.82 -59.06
N ALA A 78 37.36 -39.72 -59.80
CA ALA A 78 37.01 -38.39 -59.28
C ALA A 78 35.50 -38.26 -59.04
N ARG A 79 34.65 -38.79 -59.93
CA ARG A 79 33.20 -38.88 -59.74
C ARG A 79 32.84 -39.67 -58.49
N GLY A 80 33.44 -40.84 -58.30
CA GLY A 80 33.21 -41.66 -57.10
C GLY A 80 33.64 -40.97 -55.81
N ALA A 81 34.75 -40.23 -55.83
CA ALA A 81 35.20 -39.45 -54.68
C ALA A 81 34.23 -38.29 -54.34
N TYR A 82 33.73 -37.59 -55.36
CA TYR A 82 32.72 -36.53 -55.19
C TYR A 82 31.41 -37.07 -54.62
N ASP A 83 30.84 -38.09 -55.26
CA ASP A 83 29.57 -38.71 -54.83
C ASP A 83 29.70 -39.31 -53.41
N GLY A 84 30.84 -39.95 -53.11
CA GLY A 84 31.14 -40.50 -51.79
C GLY A 84 31.26 -39.42 -50.71
N ALA A 85 31.89 -38.29 -51.02
CA ALA A 85 32.04 -37.17 -50.10
C ALA A 85 30.68 -36.51 -49.79
N ILE A 86 29.83 -36.30 -50.79
CA ILE A 86 28.46 -35.75 -50.60
C ILE A 86 27.62 -36.71 -49.75
N LYS A 87 27.64 -38.01 -50.06
CA LYS A 87 26.90 -39.02 -49.28
C LYS A 87 27.39 -39.08 -47.84
N ALA A 88 28.70 -39.01 -47.60
CA ALA A 88 29.27 -38.99 -46.26
C ALA A 88 28.88 -37.71 -45.50
N ALA A 89 28.86 -36.56 -46.16
CA ALA A 89 28.42 -35.30 -45.56
C ALA A 89 26.93 -35.35 -45.15
N LEU A 90 26.08 -35.91 -46.02
CA LEU A 90 24.65 -36.10 -45.75
C LEU A 90 24.43 -37.03 -44.55
N LEU A 91 25.13 -38.16 -44.49
CA LEU A 91 25.01 -39.10 -43.38
C LEU A 91 25.45 -38.46 -42.06
N ARG A 92 26.59 -37.76 -42.05
CA ARG A 92 27.07 -37.01 -40.87
C ARG A 92 26.06 -35.95 -40.43
N LYS A 93 25.38 -35.29 -41.37
CA LYS A 93 24.33 -34.31 -41.07
C LYS A 93 23.14 -34.99 -40.38
N GLN A 94 22.66 -36.11 -40.92
CA GLN A 94 21.57 -36.87 -40.31
C GLN A 94 21.93 -37.38 -38.91
N GLU A 95 23.15 -37.92 -38.73
CA GLU A 95 23.65 -38.36 -37.42
C GLU A 95 23.74 -37.20 -36.42
N ARG A 96 24.23 -36.03 -36.83
CA ARG A 96 24.22 -34.85 -35.96
C ARG A 96 22.80 -34.47 -35.57
N GLU A 97 21.87 -34.44 -36.52
CA GLU A 97 20.46 -34.12 -36.24
C GLU A 97 19.80 -35.13 -35.27
N THR A 98 20.12 -36.42 -35.35
CA THR A 98 19.61 -37.41 -34.40
C THR A 98 20.22 -37.23 -33.01
N MET A 99 21.54 -37.00 -32.92
CA MET A 99 22.21 -36.75 -31.65
C MET A 99 21.74 -35.43 -31.01
N ASP A 100 21.50 -34.40 -31.80
CA ASP A 100 20.98 -33.11 -31.31
C ASP A 100 19.55 -33.26 -30.80
N LYS A 101 18.70 -34.04 -31.48
CA LYS A 101 17.36 -34.40 -30.97
C LYS A 101 17.43 -35.16 -29.66
N GLN A 102 18.34 -36.13 -29.54
CA GLN A 102 18.54 -36.89 -28.29
C GLN A 102 19.04 -35.99 -27.16
N ARG A 103 20.03 -35.12 -27.43
CA ARG A 103 20.54 -34.14 -26.46
C ARG A 103 19.45 -33.20 -25.99
N LYS A 104 18.65 -32.68 -26.93
CA LYS A 104 17.53 -31.79 -26.61
C LYS A 104 16.49 -32.49 -25.73
N ALA A 105 16.08 -33.71 -26.08
CA ALA A 105 15.13 -34.47 -25.28
C ALA A 105 15.64 -34.73 -23.86
N PHE A 106 16.94 -34.96 -23.68
CA PHE A 106 17.55 -35.14 -22.37
C PHE A 106 17.57 -33.85 -21.55
N VAL A 107 17.91 -32.71 -22.19
CA VAL A 107 17.86 -31.39 -21.53
C VAL A 107 16.43 -31.05 -21.11
N ASP A 108 15.46 -31.26 -21.99
CA ASP A 108 14.05 -31.01 -21.71
C ASP A 108 13.52 -31.88 -20.55
N ASP A 109 13.93 -33.16 -20.43
CA ASP A 109 13.58 -34.03 -19.27
C ASP A 109 14.19 -33.51 -17.97
N LEU A 110 15.46 -33.10 -18.00
CA LEU A 110 16.13 -32.53 -16.83
C LEU A 110 15.45 -31.24 -16.37
N GLU A 111 15.19 -30.33 -17.30
CA GLU A 111 14.53 -29.06 -17.01
C GLU A 111 13.10 -29.28 -16.49
N ALA A 112 12.34 -30.21 -17.08
CA ALA A 112 11.01 -30.56 -16.60
C ALA A 112 11.04 -31.09 -15.16
N ARG A 113 12.01 -31.95 -14.81
CA ARG A 113 12.17 -32.48 -13.46
C ARG A 113 12.55 -31.37 -12.46
N GLU A 114 13.46 -30.48 -12.83
CA GLU A 114 13.84 -29.33 -12.01
C GLU A 114 12.68 -28.36 -11.78
N ASN A 115 11.93 -28.05 -12.84
CA ASN A 115 10.77 -27.15 -12.76
C ASN A 115 9.63 -27.77 -11.95
N ALA A 116 9.38 -29.08 -12.09
CA ALA A 116 8.39 -29.78 -11.26
C ALA A 116 8.75 -29.72 -9.77
N TRP A 117 10.02 -29.88 -9.42
CA TRP A 117 10.47 -29.73 -8.03
C TRP A 117 10.33 -28.30 -7.52
N LYS A 118 10.67 -27.30 -8.33
CA LYS A 118 10.47 -25.87 -7.98
C LYS A 118 9.01 -25.54 -7.76
N VAL A 119 8.12 -26.02 -8.64
CA VAL A 119 6.66 -25.82 -8.51
C VAL A 119 6.14 -26.50 -7.25
N GLN A 120 6.47 -27.77 -6.99
CA GLN A 120 6.05 -28.44 -5.75
C GLN A 120 6.51 -27.69 -4.50
N ARG A 121 7.76 -27.19 -4.49
CA ARG A 121 8.30 -26.43 -3.36
C ARG A 121 7.55 -25.12 -3.18
N ALA A 122 7.30 -24.39 -4.27
CA ALA A 122 6.55 -23.14 -4.24
C ALA A 122 5.10 -23.34 -3.78
N GLU A 123 4.43 -24.38 -4.26
CA GLU A 123 3.08 -24.75 -3.81
C GLU A 123 3.05 -25.08 -2.33
N LYS A 124 4.03 -25.85 -1.83
CA LYS A 124 4.14 -26.17 -0.41
C LYS A 124 4.32 -24.90 0.43
N GLU A 125 5.24 -24.03 0.04
CA GLU A 125 5.48 -22.76 0.74
C GLU A 125 4.23 -21.86 0.72
N GLN A 126 3.49 -21.82 -0.39
CA GLN A 126 2.23 -21.09 -0.46
C GLN A 126 1.16 -21.68 0.47
N ARG A 127 1.04 -23.01 0.54
CA ARG A 127 0.11 -23.67 1.47
C ARG A 127 0.46 -23.35 2.92
N GLU A 128 1.73 -23.46 3.30
CA GLU A 128 2.21 -23.10 4.64
C GLU A 128 1.92 -21.62 4.97
N LYS A 129 2.15 -20.70 4.03
CA LYS A 129 1.80 -19.28 4.20
C LYS A 129 0.30 -19.07 4.40
N GLN A 130 -0.54 -19.74 3.62
CA GLN A 130 -1.99 -19.65 3.76
C GLN A 130 -2.48 -20.21 5.11
N GLU A 131 -1.87 -21.30 5.60
CA GLU A 131 -2.17 -21.86 6.91
C GLU A 131 -1.78 -20.89 8.03
N ILE A 132 -0.56 -20.34 7.99
CA ILE A 132 -0.09 -19.32 8.94
C ILE A 132 -1.00 -18.08 8.92
N GLU A 133 -1.43 -17.64 7.74
CA GLU A 133 -2.33 -16.49 7.60
C GLU A 133 -3.72 -16.77 8.21
N LYS A 134 -4.28 -17.96 7.98
CA LYS A 134 -5.54 -18.41 8.60
C LYS A 134 -5.43 -18.54 10.11
N GLU A 135 -4.32 -19.07 10.62
CA GLU A 135 -4.10 -19.13 12.07
C GLU A 135 -3.99 -17.73 12.66
N ARG A 136 -3.25 -16.83 11.99
CA ARG A 136 -3.14 -15.43 12.39
C ARG A 136 -4.51 -14.73 12.40
N SER A 137 -5.32 -14.90 11.36
CA SER A 137 -6.65 -14.30 11.29
C SER A 137 -7.56 -14.83 12.41
N ARG A 138 -7.50 -16.15 12.67
CA ARG A 138 -8.25 -16.79 13.76
C ARG A 138 -7.83 -16.26 15.13
N LEU A 139 -6.54 -16.06 15.37
CA LEU A 139 -6.03 -15.49 16.62
C LEU A 139 -6.44 -14.02 16.80
N VAL A 140 -6.41 -13.23 15.73
CA VAL A 140 -6.90 -11.84 15.75
C VAL A 140 -8.39 -11.77 16.04
N GLU A 141 -9.19 -12.63 15.42
CA GLU A 141 -10.62 -12.74 15.67
C GLU A 141 -10.91 -13.18 17.12
N GLN A 142 -10.18 -14.18 17.63
CA GLN A 142 -10.31 -14.61 19.02
C GLN A 142 -9.94 -13.49 20.01
N ARG A 143 -8.89 -12.70 19.72
CA ARG A 143 -8.55 -11.51 20.53
C ARG A 143 -9.66 -10.48 20.50
N ARG A 144 -10.19 -10.17 19.32
CA ARG A 144 -11.30 -9.22 19.16
C ARG A 144 -12.54 -9.65 19.95
N MET A 145 -12.89 -10.93 19.92
CA MET A 145 -14.01 -11.46 20.69
C MET A 145 -13.79 -11.31 22.20
N ARG A 146 -12.59 -11.64 22.70
CA ARG A 146 -12.25 -11.45 24.12
C ARG A 146 -12.30 -9.99 24.54
N GLU A 147 -11.72 -9.09 23.75
CA GLU A 147 -11.76 -7.65 24.01
C GLU A 147 -13.21 -7.12 24.02
N GLU A 148 -14.07 -7.62 23.14
CA GLU A 148 -15.49 -7.24 23.12
C GLU A 148 -16.24 -7.80 24.34
N GLU A 149 -15.99 -9.04 24.74
CA GLU A 149 -16.53 -9.64 25.96
C GLU A 149 -16.07 -8.91 27.22
N GLU A 150 -14.78 -8.59 27.33
CA GLU A 150 -14.22 -7.81 28.43
C GLU A 150 -14.86 -6.41 28.50
N LYS A 151 -15.06 -5.76 27.35
CA LYS A 151 -15.78 -4.48 27.30
C LYS A 151 -17.22 -4.61 27.78
N ARG A 152 -17.93 -5.67 27.37
CA ARG A 152 -19.31 -5.94 27.83
C ARG A 152 -19.35 -6.23 29.33
N GLN A 153 -18.41 -7.02 29.85
CA GLN A 153 -18.31 -7.29 31.28
C GLN A 153 -17.95 -6.04 32.09
N ALA A 154 -17.03 -5.21 31.59
CA ALA A 154 -16.67 -3.96 32.22
C ALA A 154 -17.85 -2.98 32.25
N ALA A 155 -18.62 -2.87 31.16
CA ALA A 155 -19.85 -2.07 31.14
C ALA A 155 -20.89 -2.59 32.15
N ALA A 156 -21.12 -3.90 32.20
CA ALA A 156 -22.03 -4.50 33.18
C ALA A 156 -21.53 -4.30 34.63
N ALA A 157 -20.22 -4.36 34.87
CA ALA A 157 -19.63 -4.09 36.18
C ALA A 157 -19.82 -2.61 36.59
N GLN A 158 -19.61 -1.67 35.65
CA GLN A 158 -19.88 -0.25 35.87
C GLN A 158 -21.36 -0.02 36.22
N GLU A 159 -22.29 -0.64 35.52
CA GLU A 159 -23.72 -0.55 35.84
C GLU A 159 -24.04 -1.05 37.26
N VAL A 160 -23.41 -2.15 37.70
CA VAL A 160 -23.58 -2.68 39.06
C VAL A 160 -23.00 -1.74 40.11
N GLU A 161 -21.82 -1.15 39.85
CA GLU A 161 -21.21 -0.15 40.72
C GLU A 161 -22.10 1.10 40.84
N ASP A 162 -22.62 1.62 39.72
CA ASP A 162 -23.53 2.76 39.69
C ASP A 162 -24.82 2.49 40.48
N LEU A 163 -25.41 1.29 40.32
CA LEU A 163 -26.58 0.88 41.09
C LEU A 163 -26.27 0.75 42.59
N ALA A 164 -25.09 0.23 42.95
CA ALA A 164 -24.64 0.14 44.33
C ALA A 164 -24.42 1.53 44.94
N GLU A 165 -23.83 2.46 44.19
CA GLU A 165 -23.65 3.85 44.61
C GLU A 165 -25.00 4.55 44.79
N ALA A 166 -25.95 4.37 43.86
CA ALA A 166 -27.30 4.89 43.99
C ALA A 166 -28.01 4.36 45.24
N ARG A 167 -27.87 3.06 45.54
CA ARG A 167 -28.38 2.44 46.78
C ARG A 167 -27.71 3.03 48.03
N ARG A 168 -26.39 3.24 48.02
CA ARG A 168 -25.65 3.89 49.12
C ARG A 168 -26.13 5.31 49.36
N ARG A 169 -26.22 6.13 48.31
CA ARG A 169 -26.77 7.50 48.38
C ARG A 169 -28.19 7.53 48.93
N LEU A 170 -29.03 6.55 48.55
CA LEU A 170 -30.39 6.45 49.05
C LEU A 170 -30.44 6.01 50.53
N LYS A 171 -29.51 5.14 50.96
CA LYS A 171 -29.33 4.76 52.36
C LYS A 171 -28.83 5.93 53.21
N GLU A 172 -27.82 6.67 52.75
CA GLU A 172 -27.31 7.88 53.40
C GLU A 172 -28.38 8.96 53.52
N LYS A 173 -29.17 9.22 52.46
CA LYS A 173 -30.32 10.12 52.52
C LYS A 173 -31.35 9.67 53.55
N LYS A 174 -31.64 8.37 53.64
CA LYS A 174 -32.56 7.81 54.64
C LYS A 174 -32.00 7.95 56.06
N GLU A 175 -30.71 7.71 56.27
CA GLU A 175 -30.04 7.86 57.57
C GLU A 175 -29.96 9.33 58.00
N LYS A 176 -29.60 10.23 57.09
CA LYS A 176 -29.61 11.68 57.33
C LYS A 176 -31.02 12.16 57.66
N LYS A 177 -32.05 11.73 56.91
CA LYS A 177 -33.45 12.04 57.23
C LYS A 177 -33.85 11.54 58.62
N LYS A 178 -33.47 10.30 58.99
CA LYS A 178 -33.70 9.77 60.35
C LYS A 178 -32.97 10.58 61.42
N GLN A 179 -31.73 10.99 61.17
CA GLN A 179 -30.94 11.83 62.09
C GLN A 179 -31.56 13.21 62.25
N ASP A 180 -31.99 13.85 61.17
CA ASP A 180 -32.67 15.15 61.19
C ASP A 180 -34.01 15.05 61.92
N GLU A 181 -34.83 14.02 61.67
CA GLU A 181 -36.07 13.75 62.42
C GLU A 181 -35.81 13.50 63.92
N ALA A 182 -34.74 12.77 64.26
CA ALA A 182 -34.34 12.55 65.66
C ALA A 182 -33.86 13.84 66.33
N ARG A 183 -33.06 14.65 65.60
CA ARG A 183 -32.59 15.97 66.04
C ARG A 183 -33.75 16.93 66.21
N GLU A 184 -34.73 16.94 65.30
CA GLU A 184 -35.94 17.75 65.40
C GLU A 184 -36.79 17.32 66.60
N LYS A 185 -36.97 16.01 66.83
CA LYS A 185 -37.64 15.50 68.04
C LYS A 185 -36.91 15.91 69.31
N PHE A 186 -35.58 15.82 69.32
CA PHE A 186 -34.76 16.27 70.44
C PHE A 186 -34.91 17.78 70.65
N LEU A 187 -34.74 18.59 69.61
CA LEU A 187 -34.96 20.04 69.61
C LEU A 187 -36.38 20.42 70.02
N ARG A 188 -37.41 19.66 69.64
CA ARG A 188 -38.79 19.89 70.07
C ARG A 188 -38.96 19.56 71.56
N LYS A 189 -38.27 18.54 72.06
CA LYS A 189 -38.24 18.20 73.50
C LYS A 189 -37.48 19.24 74.30
N SER A 190 -36.32 19.71 73.82
CA SER A 190 -35.54 20.77 74.45
C SER A 190 -36.13 22.16 74.22
N ARG A 191 -36.88 22.41 73.14
CA ARG A 191 -37.71 23.60 72.96
C ARG A 191 -38.95 23.56 73.85
N LYS A 192 -39.55 22.41 74.10
CA LYS A 192 -40.52 22.28 75.21
C LYS A 192 -39.87 22.55 76.58
N ALA A 193 -38.58 22.23 76.73
CA ALA A 193 -37.82 22.53 77.95
C ALA A 193 -37.32 23.99 78.00
N ALA A 194 -37.09 24.64 76.86
CA ALA A 194 -36.64 26.04 76.73
C ALA A 194 -37.79 27.02 76.46
N GLU A 195 -38.99 26.55 76.13
CA GLU A 195 -40.24 27.29 76.31
C GLU A 195 -40.58 27.43 77.81
N ALA A 196 -39.77 26.83 78.69
CA ALA A 196 -39.66 27.18 80.10
C ALA A 196 -38.52 28.16 80.43
N SER A 197 -37.75 28.67 79.43
CA SER A 197 -36.66 29.64 79.65
C SER A 197 -36.25 30.39 78.35
N ASP A 198 -36.71 31.63 78.27
CA ASP A 198 -36.45 32.77 77.38
C ASP A 198 -35.22 32.85 76.43
N GLY A 199 -35.38 33.60 75.32
CA GLY A 199 -34.35 34.50 74.75
C GLY A 199 -33.63 34.14 73.42
N LYS A 200 -33.79 34.99 72.39
CA LYS A 200 -33.11 34.98 71.05
C LYS A 200 -31.73 35.69 71.06
N PRO A 201 -30.89 35.47 70.02
CA PRO A 201 -30.32 36.60 69.26
C PRO A 201 -30.22 36.41 67.72
N ALA A 202 -29.94 37.50 66.99
CA ALA A 202 -30.00 37.70 65.52
C ALA A 202 -28.65 37.55 64.78
N PRO A 203 -28.63 37.38 63.43
CA PRO A 203 -27.40 37.25 62.63
C PRO A 203 -27.03 38.52 61.83
N GLY A 204 -25.72 38.75 61.66
CA GLY A 204 -25.15 39.79 60.78
C GLY A 204 -25.03 39.36 59.30
N PRO A 205 -24.67 40.27 58.38
CA PRO A 205 -25.25 40.30 57.03
C PRO A 205 -24.51 39.53 55.93
N ILE A 206 -25.30 39.15 54.92
CA ILE A 206 -24.99 38.40 53.69
C ILE A 206 -25.18 39.37 52.51
N ASN A 207 -24.19 39.48 51.61
CA ASN A 207 -24.12 40.31 50.39
C ASN A 207 -25.45 40.76 49.75
N GLY A 208 -25.61 42.08 49.53
CA GLY A 208 -26.77 42.75 48.93
C GLY A 208 -27.58 43.64 49.89
N VAL A 209 -26.92 44.24 50.90
CA VAL A 209 -27.56 44.67 52.17
C VAL A 209 -27.99 46.14 52.21
N MET A 210 -27.64 46.96 51.22
CA MET A 210 -27.95 48.40 51.24
C MET A 210 -28.87 48.75 50.07
N ASP A 211 -30.01 49.36 50.37
CA ASP A 211 -30.92 49.94 49.38
C ASP A 211 -30.31 51.26 48.88
N VAL A 212 -29.46 51.15 47.85
CA VAL A 212 -28.84 52.31 47.20
C VAL A 212 -29.83 52.85 46.17
N PRO A 213 -30.30 54.10 46.30
CA PRO A 213 -31.21 54.71 45.33
C PRO A 213 -30.64 54.64 43.91
N GLY A 214 -31.47 54.33 42.92
CA GLY A 214 -31.04 54.18 41.53
C GLY A 214 -30.29 55.40 40.99
N ASP A 215 -30.71 56.60 41.39
CA ASP A 215 -30.13 57.88 40.94
C ASP A 215 -28.79 58.22 41.61
N PHE A 216 -28.26 57.33 42.47
CA PHE A 216 -26.94 57.52 43.07
C PHE A 216 -25.85 57.38 42.00
N SER A 217 -25.17 58.49 41.70
CA SER A 217 -24.08 58.52 40.75
C SER A 217 -22.73 58.30 41.43
N VAL A 218 -21.89 57.48 40.83
CA VAL A 218 -20.53 57.22 41.31
C VAL A 218 -19.52 57.55 40.21
N ASP A 219 -18.54 58.38 40.57
CA ASP A 219 -17.46 58.80 39.67
C ASP A 219 -16.31 57.79 39.69
N PHE A 220 -16.13 57.04 38.60
CA PHE A 220 -15.01 56.10 38.45
C PHE A 220 -13.81 56.74 37.71
N GLY A 221 -13.68 58.06 37.78
CA GLY A 221 -12.57 58.83 37.21
C GLY A 221 -12.78 59.27 35.76
N ALA A 222 -13.03 58.32 34.84
CA ALA A 222 -13.27 58.63 33.43
C ALA A 222 -14.77 58.68 33.05
N ASP A 223 -15.60 57.90 33.75
CA ASP A 223 -17.05 57.82 33.55
C ASP A 223 -17.79 57.97 34.87
N GLN A 224 -18.80 58.83 34.90
CA GLN A 224 -19.81 58.90 35.96
C GLN A 224 -20.94 57.96 35.58
N LYS A 225 -21.25 56.99 36.44
CA LYS A 225 -22.34 56.03 36.22
C LYS A 225 -23.34 56.04 37.36
N PHE A 226 -24.61 55.87 37.01
CA PHE A 226 -25.66 55.67 38.01
C PHE A 226 -25.66 54.25 38.55
N TYR A 227 -26.14 54.07 39.77
CA TYR A 227 -26.19 52.76 40.40
C TYR A 227 -27.03 51.76 39.58
N TRP A 228 -28.14 52.20 38.97
CA TRP A 228 -28.93 51.35 38.08
C TRP A 228 -28.15 50.92 36.83
N GLU A 229 -27.26 51.75 36.29
CA GLU A 229 -26.41 51.40 35.15
C GLU A 229 -25.39 50.32 35.52
N LEU A 230 -24.83 50.37 36.74
CA LEU A 230 -23.93 49.34 37.24
C LEU A 230 -24.65 47.99 37.41
N VAL A 231 -25.90 48.02 37.86
CA VAL A 231 -26.75 46.82 37.95
C VAL A 231 -27.06 46.27 36.55
N CYS A 232 -27.37 47.12 35.58
CA CYS A 232 -27.54 46.74 34.18
C CYS A 232 -26.26 46.14 33.58
N ASP A 233 -25.08 46.70 33.89
CA ASP A 233 -23.78 46.18 33.47
C ASP A 233 -23.53 44.77 34.03
N LYS A 234 -23.84 44.54 35.31
CA LYS A 234 -23.77 43.20 35.92
C LYS A 234 -24.74 42.22 35.26
N LEU A 235 -25.97 42.62 34.97
CA LEU A 235 -26.94 41.76 34.27
C LEU A 235 -26.48 41.41 32.85
N ARG A 236 -25.91 42.37 32.12
CA ARG A 236 -25.29 42.11 30.81
C ARG A 236 -24.12 41.14 30.90
N ALA A 237 -23.25 41.28 31.91
CA ALA A 237 -22.14 40.36 32.14
C ALA A 237 -22.61 38.94 32.50
N VAL A 238 -23.66 38.81 33.33
CA VAL A 238 -24.28 37.51 33.64
C VAL A 238 -24.87 36.86 32.37
N GLN A 239 -25.55 37.66 31.55
CA GLN A 239 -26.12 37.17 30.29
C GLN A 239 -25.01 36.74 29.31
N ALA A 240 -23.90 37.47 29.23
CA ALA A 240 -22.76 37.09 28.39
C ALA A 240 -22.15 35.73 28.79
N VAL A 241 -21.95 35.48 30.09
CA VAL A 241 -21.48 34.18 30.59
C VAL A 241 -22.49 33.06 30.27
N ARG A 242 -23.79 33.35 30.39
CA ARG A 242 -24.86 32.40 30.07
C ARG A 242 -24.92 32.08 28.58
N ASP A 243 -24.77 33.08 27.72
CA ASP A 243 -24.83 32.92 26.28
C ASP A 243 -23.62 32.12 25.76
N LEU A 244 -22.42 32.38 26.31
CA LEU A 244 -21.22 31.57 26.03
C LEU A 244 -21.42 30.12 26.47
N ARG A 245 -22.07 29.91 27.62
CA ARG A 245 -22.46 28.57 28.12
C ARG A 245 -23.40 27.81 27.19
N GLN A 246 -24.26 28.51 26.45
CA GLN A 246 -25.19 27.90 25.52
C GLN A 246 -24.61 27.70 24.10
N LYS A 247 -23.64 28.53 23.69
CA LYS A 247 -23.06 28.53 22.33
C LYS A 247 -21.72 27.79 22.22
N GLU A 248 -21.26 27.11 23.28
CA GLU A 248 -19.95 26.44 23.36
C GLU A 248 -18.78 27.37 22.98
N GLY A 249 -18.68 28.52 23.69
CA GLY A 249 -17.59 29.47 23.50
C GLY A 249 -16.19 28.91 23.81
N THR A 250 -15.15 29.60 23.36
CA THR A 250 -13.76 29.16 23.62
C THR A 250 -13.41 29.33 25.11
N PRO A 251 -12.49 28.53 25.68
CA PRO A 251 -12.08 28.67 27.08
C PRO A 251 -11.51 30.06 27.44
N GLU A 252 -10.95 30.77 26.48
CA GLU A 252 -10.46 32.14 26.64
C GLU A 252 -11.61 33.15 26.72
N GLU A 253 -12.67 32.99 25.92
CA GLU A 253 -13.89 33.81 25.97
C GLU A 253 -14.64 33.65 27.30
N TYR A 254 -14.72 32.44 27.85
CA TYR A 254 -15.32 32.23 29.17
C TYR A 254 -14.55 32.95 30.27
N LYS A 255 -13.21 32.85 30.26
CA LYS A 255 -12.37 33.55 31.24
C LYS A 255 -12.56 35.07 31.14
N GLN A 256 -12.64 35.61 29.93
CA GLN A 256 -12.88 37.03 29.72
C GLN A 256 -14.27 37.46 30.21
N ALA A 257 -15.31 36.65 29.98
CA ALA A 257 -16.66 36.95 30.46
C ALA A 257 -16.79 36.83 31.99
N GLU A 258 -16.11 35.87 32.61
CA GLU A 258 -16.04 35.76 34.08
C GLU A 258 -15.30 36.94 34.71
N GLN A 259 -14.21 37.40 34.10
CA GLN A 259 -13.50 38.61 34.51
C GLN A 259 -14.42 39.84 34.42
N GLY A 260 -15.15 40.01 33.31
CA GLY A 260 -16.12 41.09 33.16
C GLY A 260 -17.24 41.07 34.21
N LEU A 261 -17.70 39.88 34.62
CA LEU A 261 -18.68 39.74 35.71
C LEU A 261 -18.10 40.10 37.08
N LEU A 262 -16.85 39.73 37.35
CA LEU A 262 -16.16 40.08 38.59
C LEU A 262 -15.95 41.59 38.70
N ASP A 263 -15.55 42.24 37.61
CA ASP A 263 -15.38 43.69 37.55
C ASP A 263 -16.69 44.44 37.79
N ALA A 264 -17.80 43.98 37.19
CA ALA A 264 -19.12 44.56 37.41
C ALA A 264 -19.58 44.44 38.89
N LYS A 265 -19.33 43.29 39.53
CA LYS A 265 -19.61 43.11 40.96
C LYS A 265 -18.76 44.02 41.84
N THR A 266 -17.49 44.21 41.48
CA THR A 266 -16.56 45.05 42.23
C THR A 266 -16.97 46.52 42.15
N ARG A 267 -17.42 46.98 40.98
CA ARG A 267 -17.94 48.35 40.80
C ARG A 267 -19.22 48.62 41.60
N ILE A 268 -20.15 47.65 41.64
CA ILE A 268 -21.35 47.75 42.48
C ILE A 268 -20.95 47.84 43.96
N HIS A 269 -20.01 47.00 44.41
CA HIS A 269 -19.55 47.03 45.79
C HIS A 269 -18.88 48.37 46.15
N GLN A 270 -18.04 48.91 45.27
CA GLN A 270 -17.45 50.24 45.46
C GLN A 270 -18.50 51.34 45.52
N ALA A 271 -19.58 51.23 44.73
CA ALA A 271 -20.70 52.15 44.78
C ALA A 271 -21.47 52.04 46.12
N GLU A 272 -21.75 50.83 46.60
CA GLU A 272 -22.38 50.59 47.89
C GLU A 272 -21.54 51.15 49.06
N VAL A 273 -20.22 50.95 49.03
CA VAL A 273 -19.30 51.48 50.05
C VAL A 273 -19.30 53.01 50.05
N ARG A 274 -19.19 53.64 48.87
CA ARG A 274 -19.25 55.11 48.77
C ARG A 274 -20.60 55.69 49.17
N PHE A 275 -21.69 54.97 48.91
CA PHE A 275 -23.01 55.34 49.40
C PHE A 275 -23.08 55.25 50.93
N ALA A 276 -22.57 54.18 51.53
CA ALA A 276 -22.53 54.00 52.98
C ALA A 276 -21.66 55.06 53.68
N GLU A 277 -20.52 55.42 53.09
CA GLU A 277 -19.68 56.53 53.58
C GLU A 277 -20.43 57.86 53.51
N ARG A 278 -21.14 58.14 52.40
CA ARG A 278 -21.90 59.39 52.26
C ARG A 278 -23.14 59.45 53.16
N ALA A 279 -23.79 58.32 53.40
CA ALA A 279 -24.93 58.18 54.31
C ALA A 279 -24.55 58.26 55.79
N SER A 280 -23.28 58.03 56.15
CA SER A 280 -22.79 58.17 57.53
C SER A 280 -22.25 59.57 57.87
N VAL A 281 -21.97 60.39 56.86
CA VAL A 281 -21.49 61.78 57.00
C VAL A 281 -22.63 62.82 56.92
N SER A 282 -23.83 62.40 56.52
CA SER A 282 -25.04 63.23 56.42
C SER A 282 -26.03 62.98 57.54
#